data_AF-A0A7R9FMA4-F1
#
_entry.id   AF-A0A7R9FMA4-F1
#
_cell.length_a   1.000
_cell.length_b   1.000
_cell.length_c   1.000
_cell.angle_alpha   90.00
_cell.angle_beta   90.00
_cell.angle_gamma   90.00
#
_symmetry.space_group_name_H-M   'P 1'
#
loop_
_entity.id
_entity.type
_entity.pdbx_description
1 polymer ?
#
loop_
_entity_poly.entity_id
_entity_poly.type
_entity_poly.pdbx_seq_one_letter_code
_entity_poly.pdbx_strand_id
1 'polypeptide(L)'
;MIHSEVRLHEQATWEKVLASYEAFKDAIGSTVDEDGLFDEITELKNFLARDKIPWCNEDMGTKRSHDGSKVSDPETPEKKSGHWAFGLLTSMKDSKSLVEEDTKIVVIKDKYPKAELHYLVLPKDDISSLKQLRKCHLELLKHMDQVAKRIASKHSKRKFRLGYHAVASMSRLHLHVISDDFNSSCLKTKKHWNSFTTEFFIPSKKVIADLQEFGKIAPLSKDESKKLMDSPICCHKCSFLAANMPKLKIHLVTHLKEVD
;
A
#
# COMPACT_ATOMS: atom_id res chain seq x y z
N MET A 1 29.95 -24.44 28.72
CA MET A 1 30.71 -24.04 27.52
C MET A 1 29.85 -24.19 26.26
N ILE A 2 28.74 -23.47 26.12
CA ILE A 2 27.92 -23.49 24.86
C ILE A 2 27.22 -22.14 24.63
N HIS A 3 27.87 -21.01 24.91
CA HIS A 3 27.27 -19.68 24.72
C HIS A 3 28.08 -18.72 23.85
N SER A 4 29.22 -19.13 23.28
CA SER A 4 30.04 -18.28 22.41
C SER A 4 29.88 -18.56 20.91
N GLU A 5 29.43 -19.76 20.51
CA GLU A 5 29.37 -20.13 19.08
C GLU A 5 28.14 -19.56 18.34
N VAL A 6 27.03 -19.31 19.05
CA VAL A 6 25.80 -18.79 18.43
C VAL A 6 25.96 -17.34 17.95
N ARG A 7 26.74 -16.50 18.66
CA ARG A 7 26.95 -15.09 18.30
C ARG A 7 27.85 -14.89 17.08
N LEU A 8 28.85 -15.75 16.89
CA LEU A 8 29.76 -15.66 15.74
C LEU A 8 29.08 -16.11 14.45
N HIS A 9 28.20 -17.11 14.53
CA HIS A 9 27.47 -17.62 13.37
C HIS A 9 26.46 -16.57 12.83
N GLU A 10 25.86 -15.76 13.71
CA GLU A 10 24.95 -14.65 13.33
C GLU A 10 25.68 -13.46 12.68
N GLN A 11 26.86 -13.07 13.17
CA GLN A 11 27.66 -12.02 12.53
C GLN A 11 28.17 -12.44 11.14
N ALA A 12 28.67 -13.67 11.01
CA ALA A 12 29.15 -14.21 9.74
C ALA A 12 28.02 -14.35 8.69
N THR A 13 26.77 -14.53 9.13
CA THR A 13 25.61 -14.50 8.22
C THR A 13 25.24 -13.09 7.79
N TRP A 14 25.44 -12.09 8.66
CA TRP A 14 25.13 -10.69 8.37
C TRP A 14 26.07 -10.08 7.33
N GLU A 15 27.37 -10.34 7.44
CA GLU A 15 28.35 -9.93 6.43
C GLU A 15 28.04 -10.53 5.06
N LYS A 16 27.55 -11.78 5.02
CA LYS A 16 27.11 -12.44 3.78
C LYS A 16 25.87 -11.81 3.16
N VAL A 17 24.91 -11.36 3.98
CA VAL A 17 23.70 -10.65 3.52
C VAL A 17 24.06 -9.28 2.96
N LEU A 18 24.92 -8.53 3.65
CA LEU A 18 25.42 -7.23 3.17
C LEU A 18 26.24 -7.38 1.88
N ALA A 19 27.14 -8.37 1.82
CA ALA A 19 27.91 -8.65 0.62
C ALA A 19 27.02 -9.05 -0.57
N SER A 20 25.95 -9.82 -0.32
CA SER A 20 24.97 -10.18 -1.37
C SER A 20 24.16 -8.97 -1.84
N TYR A 21 23.82 -8.05 -0.93
CA TYR A 21 23.13 -6.80 -1.26
C TYR A 21 23.99 -5.86 -2.11
N GLU A 22 25.25 -5.62 -1.71
CA GLU A 22 26.15 -4.75 -2.48
C GLU A 22 26.54 -5.39 -3.83
N ALA A 23 26.78 -6.70 -3.89
CA ALA A 23 27.02 -7.41 -5.16
C ALA A 23 25.81 -7.33 -6.11
N PHE A 24 24.60 -7.41 -5.56
CA PHE A 24 23.37 -7.25 -6.32
C PHE A 24 23.19 -5.82 -6.85
N LYS A 25 23.50 -4.82 -6.02
CA LYS A 25 23.47 -3.39 -6.37
C LYS A 25 24.49 -3.04 -7.45
N ASP A 26 25.68 -3.63 -7.41
CA ASP A 26 26.70 -3.47 -8.43
C ASP A 26 26.31 -4.18 -9.75
N ALA A 27 25.68 -5.35 -9.67
CA ALA A 27 25.24 -6.12 -10.84
C ALA A 27 24.13 -5.44 -11.65
N ILE A 28 23.28 -4.63 -11.01
CA ILE A 28 22.16 -3.92 -11.66
C ILE A 28 22.53 -2.53 -12.18
N GLY A 29 23.70 -1.99 -11.80
CA GLY A 29 24.18 -0.67 -12.22
C GLY A 29 23.36 0.51 -11.70
N SER A 30 23.96 1.71 -11.62
CA SER A 30 23.38 2.92 -11.01
C SER A 30 22.21 3.57 -11.78
N THR A 31 21.51 2.84 -12.65
CA THR A 31 20.48 3.41 -13.56
C THR A 31 19.09 2.79 -13.41
N VAL A 32 18.86 1.93 -12.41
CA VAL A 32 17.52 1.41 -12.14
C VAL A 32 16.83 2.28 -11.10
N ASP A 33 15.74 2.93 -11.53
CA ASP A 33 14.83 3.71 -10.66
C ASP A 33 14.39 2.83 -9.47
N GLU A 34 14.69 3.26 -8.24
CA GLU A 34 14.46 2.49 -6.99
C GLU A 34 12.99 2.02 -6.81
N ASP A 35 12.07 2.61 -7.57
CA ASP A 35 10.63 2.29 -7.66
C ASP A 35 10.31 0.91 -8.29
N GLY A 36 11.31 0.24 -8.88
CA GLY A 36 11.19 -1.08 -9.51
C GLY A 36 11.37 -2.27 -8.57
N LEU A 37 12.16 -2.10 -7.51
CA LEU A 37 12.70 -3.17 -6.66
C LEU A 37 12.18 -3.11 -5.22
N PHE A 38 11.11 -2.35 -5.04
CA PHE A 38 10.65 -1.87 -3.75
C PHE A 38 10.17 -2.99 -2.83
N ASP A 39 9.53 -4.05 -3.34
CA ASP A 39 8.94 -5.09 -2.47
C ASP A 39 9.99 -5.98 -1.78
N GLU A 40 11.06 -6.37 -2.47
CA GLU A 40 12.15 -7.21 -1.92
C GLU A 40 13.10 -6.40 -1.03
N ILE A 41 13.45 -5.18 -1.44
CA ILE A 41 14.23 -4.25 -0.61
C ILE A 41 13.43 -3.83 0.63
N THR A 42 12.10 -3.68 0.54
CA THR A 42 11.24 -3.33 1.68
C THR A 42 11.09 -4.49 2.67
N GLU A 43 10.94 -5.74 2.19
CA GLU A 43 10.96 -6.90 3.08
C GLU A 43 12.31 -7.06 3.77
N LEU A 44 13.43 -6.84 3.07
CA LEU A 44 14.77 -6.79 3.65
C LEU A 44 14.89 -5.66 4.68
N LYS A 45 14.57 -4.41 4.33
CA LYS A 45 14.64 -3.25 5.26
C LYS A 45 13.77 -3.43 6.51
N ASN A 46 12.59 -4.03 6.37
CA ASN A 46 11.71 -4.34 7.50
C ASN A 46 12.23 -5.50 8.36
N PHE A 47 12.93 -6.48 7.78
CA PHE A 47 13.65 -7.51 8.52
C PHE A 47 14.80 -6.88 9.31
N LEU A 48 15.61 -6.01 8.68
CA LEU A 48 16.72 -5.30 9.32
C LEU A 48 16.27 -4.33 10.43
N ALA A 49 15.07 -3.76 10.33
CA ALA A 49 14.51 -2.85 11.33
C ALA A 49 13.92 -3.57 12.56
N ARG A 50 13.62 -4.87 12.47
CA ARG A 50 13.02 -5.64 13.58
C ARG A 50 14.02 -6.05 14.66
N ASP A 51 15.30 -6.13 14.34
CA ASP A 51 16.36 -6.53 15.29
C ASP A 51 17.00 -5.35 16.05
N LYS A 52 16.44 -4.14 15.92
CA LYS A 52 16.86 -2.95 16.69
C LYS A 52 15.70 -2.37 17.49
N ILE A 53 15.26 -3.09 18.53
CA ILE A 53 14.58 -2.47 19.68
C ILE A 53 15.58 -2.43 20.84
N PRO A 54 15.96 -1.23 21.34
CA PRO A 54 16.78 -1.10 22.54
C PRO A 54 16.03 -1.54 23.80
N TRP A 55 16.73 -2.33 24.62
CA TRP A 55 16.41 -2.67 26.00
C TRP A 55 16.16 -1.39 26.84
N CYS A 56 15.05 -1.35 27.59
CA CYS A 56 14.74 -0.30 28.55
C CYS A 56 15.82 -0.21 29.64
N ASN A 57 16.35 0.99 29.90
CA ASN A 57 17.11 1.28 31.11
C ASN A 57 16.14 1.66 32.24
N GLU A 58 16.26 0.96 33.38
CA GLU A 58 15.80 1.45 34.68
C GLU A 58 16.78 2.52 35.21
N ASP A 59 16.22 3.49 35.93
CA ASP A 59 16.90 4.52 36.69
C ASP A 59 17.99 3.97 37.61
N MET A 60 19.14 4.65 37.71
CA MET A 60 19.73 5.12 38.98
C MET A 60 20.95 6.03 38.73
N GLY A 61 20.81 7.30 39.11
CA GLY A 61 21.78 7.98 39.98
C GLY A 61 23.13 8.49 39.42
N THR A 62 23.28 9.82 39.55
CA THR A 62 24.44 10.55 40.14
C THR A 62 25.31 11.42 39.19
N LYS A 63 25.13 12.75 39.37
CA LYS A 63 26.08 13.89 39.29
C LYS A 63 27.36 13.78 38.44
N ARG A 64 27.58 14.76 37.53
CA ARG A 64 28.45 15.95 37.73
C ARG A 64 28.60 16.78 36.45
N SER A 65 28.75 18.08 36.67
CA SER A 65 29.06 19.23 35.81
C SER A 65 30.30 19.12 34.92
N HIS A 66 30.29 19.67 33.71
CA HIS A 66 31.12 20.84 33.32
C HIS A 66 30.80 21.40 31.92
N ASP A 67 31.14 22.68 31.81
CA ASP A 67 31.02 23.70 30.77
C ASP A 67 31.70 23.41 29.41
N GLY A 68 31.28 24.09 28.34
CA GLY A 68 31.98 24.09 27.04
C GLY A 68 31.13 24.53 25.84
N SER A 69 31.11 25.83 25.55
CA SER A 69 30.53 26.46 24.36
C SER A 69 31.18 26.02 23.03
N LYS A 70 30.42 25.93 21.91
CA LYS A 70 30.76 26.53 20.58
C LYS A 70 29.80 26.15 19.42
N VAL A 71 29.17 27.21 18.90
CA VAL A 71 29.10 27.66 17.49
C VAL A 71 28.19 26.92 16.49
N SER A 72 27.30 27.73 15.93
CA SER A 72 26.29 27.50 14.90
C SER A 72 26.87 27.58 13.49
N ASP A 73 26.53 26.59 12.64
CA ASP A 73 26.60 26.68 11.18
C ASP A 73 25.19 26.53 10.57
N PRO A 74 24.95 27.07 9.35
CA PRO A 74 23.61 27.36 8.86
C PRO A 74 22.89 26.10 8.36
N GLU A 75 21.66 25.92 8.84
CA GLU A 75 20.75 24.85 8.47
C GLU A 75 20.47 24.87 6.96
N THR A 76 20.80 23.76 6.30
CA THR A 76 20.21 23.41 5.00
C THR A 76 18.75 23.00 5.25
N PRO A 77 17.80 23.33 4.34
CA PRO A 77 16.39 23.04 4.57
C PRO A 77 16.19 21.52 4.47
N GLU A 78 16.05 20.88 5.64
CA GLU A 78 15.68 19.48 5.74
C GLU A 78 14.34 19.26 5.03
N LYS A 79 14.38 18.55 3.90
CA LYS A 79 13.19 17.94 3.32
C LYS A 79 12.65 16.95 4.34
N LYS A 80 11.63 17.36 5.10
CA LYS A 80 10.84 16.47 5.94
C LYS A 80 10.12 15.46 5.04
N SER A 81 10.80 14.37 4.73
CA SER A 81 10.20 13.21 4.07
C SER A 81 9.20 12.61 5.05
N GLY A 82 7.94 13.04 4.95
CA GLY A 82 6.85 12.45 5.71
C GLY A 82 6.82 10.94 5.51
N HIS A 83 6.49 10.21 6.57
CA HIS A 83 6.40 8.76 6.54
C HIS A 83 5.47 8.32 5.39
N TRP A 84 5.97 7.48 4.48
CA TRP A 84 5.34 7.14 3.19
C TRP A 84 3.88 6.67 3.31
N ALA A 85 3.50 6.07 4.46
CA ALA A 85 2.12 5.68 4.75
C ALA A 85 1.13 6.86 4.74
N PHE A 86 1.60 8.10 4.86
CA PHE A 86 0.82 9.34 4.75
C PHE A 86 0.87 9.97 3.36
N GLY A 87 1.45 9.31 2.35
CA GLY A 87 1.57 9.84 0.99
C GLY A 87 0.23 10.24 0.36
N LEU A 88 -0.89 9.67 0.80
CA LEU A 88 -2.23 10.07 0.38
C LEU A 88 -2.58 11.48 0.85
N LEU A 89 -2.16 11.90 2.04
CA LEU A 89 -2.41 13.26 2.54
C LEU A 89 -1.69 14.31 1.68
N THR A 90 -0.51 13.99 1.18
CA THR A 90 0.20 14.84 0.22
C THR A 90 -0.53 14.87 -1.11
N SER A 91 -0.97 13.70 -1.60
CA SER A 91 -1.68 13.59 -2.88
C SER A 91 -3.03 14.32 -2.87
N MET A 92 -3.76 14.30 -1.75
CA MET A 92 -5.00 15.07 -1.59
C MET A 92 -4.80 16.59 -1.75
N LYS A 93 -3.58 17.10 -1.52
CA LYS A 93 -3.24 18.51 -1.70
C LYS A 93 -2.63 18.81 -3.07
N ASP A 94 -2.34 17.78 -3.87
CA ASP A 94 -1.75 17.94 -5.20
C ASP A 94 -2.83 18.21 -6.25
N SER A 95 -2.89 19.48 -6.67
CA SER A 95 -3.78 19.96 -7.74
C SER A 95 -3.73 19.14 -9.04
N LYS A 96 -2.61 18.48 -9.36
CA LYS A 96 -2.49 17.67 -10.58
C LYS A 96 -3.23 16.35 -10.50
N SER A 97 -3.36 15.80 -9.30
CA SER A 97 -4.04 14.52 -9.06
C SER A 97 -5.53 14.70 -8.76
N LEU A 98 -5.93 15.90 -8.32
CA LEU A 98 -7.29 16.25 -7.95
C LEU A 98 -8.25 16.11 -9.14
N VAL A 99 -9.33 15.36 -8.94
CA VAL A 99 -10.42 15.19 -9.92
C VAL A 99 -11.62 16.04 -9.53
N GLU A 100 -12.03 15.94 -8.27
CA GLU A 100 -13.12 16.72 -7.69
C GLU A 100 -13.05 16.66 -6.17
N GLU A 101 -13.67 17.62 -5.50
CA GLU A 101 -13.69 17.74 -4.05
C GLU A 101 -15.03 18.36 -3.63
N ASP A 102 -15.54 17.95 -2.47
CA ASP A 102 -16.68 18.58 -1.82
C ASP A 102 -16.41 18.76 -0.32
N THR A 103 -17.44 19.07 0.47
CA THR A 103 -17.28 19.30 1.91
C THR A 103 -16.87 18.07 2.71
N LYS A 104 -17.04 16.85 2.17
CA LYS A 104 -16.82 15.57 2.86
C LYS A 104 -15.68 14.76 2.28
N ILE A 105 -15.42 14.83 0.97
CA ILE A 105 -14.48 13.95 0.28
C ILE A 105 -13.56 14.71 -0.67
N VAL A 106 -12.48 14.03 -1.05
CA VAL A 106 -11.57 14.39 -2.14
C VAL A 106 -11.45 13.18 -3.07
N VAL A 107 -11.56 13.39 -4.38
CA VAL A 107 -11.29 12.37 -5.40
C VAL A 107 -9.98 12.69 -6.10
N ILE A 108 -9.05 11.74 -6.11
CA ILE A 108 -7.77 11.87 -6.82
C ILE A 108 -7.56 10.71 -7.79
N LYS A 109 -6.72 10.92 -8.80
CA LYS A 109 -6.13 9.84 -9.59
C LYS A 109 -5.10 9.10 -8.72
N ASP A 110 -5.12 7.76 -8.77
CA ASP A 110 -4.08 6.96 -8.13
C ASP A 110 -2.74 7.20 -8.84
N LYS A 111 -1.69 7.49 -8.06
CA LYS A 111 -0.35 7.77 -8.59
C LYS A 111 0.29 6.56 -9.28
N TYR A 112 -0.06 5.35 -8.86
CA TYR A 112 0.44 4.09 -9.38
C TYR A 112 -0.73 3.20 -9.82
N PRO A 113 -1.48 3.62 -10.86
CA PRO A 113 -2.77 3.03 -11.22
C PRO A 113 -2.61 1.56 -11.60
N LYS A 114 -3.49 0.66 -11.14
CA LYS A 114 -3.39 -0.79 -11.42
C LYS A 114 -4.23 -1.23 -12.62
N ALA A 115 -4.91 -0.28 -13.25
CA ALA A 115 -5.72 -0.40 -14.46
C ALA A 115 -5.62 0.93 -15.24
N GLU A 116 -6.23 1.03 -16.43
CA GLU A 116 -6.23 2.26 -17.23
C GLU A 116 -6.84 3.44 -16.47
N LEU A 117 -7.89 3.19 -15.69
CA LEU A 117 -8.59 4.17 -14.89
C LEU A 117 -8.59 3.72 -13.43
N HIS A 118 -7.87 4.43 -12.59
CA HIS A 118 -7.82 4.15 -11.16
C HIS A 118 -7.89 5.45 -10.36
N TYR A 119 -8.99 5.62 -9.63
CA TYR A 119 -9.21 6.76 -8.75
C TYR A 119 -9.37 6.30 -7.32
N LEU A 120 -9.13 7.23 -6.40
CA LEU A 120 -9.33 7.06 -4.97
C LEU A 120 -10.31 8.12 -4.49
N VAL A 121 -11.40 7.70 -3.84
CA VAL A 121 -12.28 8.60 -3.08
C VAL A 121 -11.85 8.53 -1.63
N LEU A 122 -11.39 9.66 -1.08
CA LEU A 122 -10.88 9.77 0.29
C LEU A 122 -11.78 10.68 1.12
N PRO A 123 -12.14 10.30 2.36
CA PRO A 123 -12.80 11.20 3.28
C PRO A 123 -11.83 12.27 3.79
N LYS A 124 -12.36 13.48 3.99
CA LYS A 124 -11.66 14.54 4.71
C LYS A 124 -11.48 14.19 6.18
N ASP A 125 -12.47 13.51 6.77
CA ASP A 125 -12.42 12.93 8.11
C ASP A 125 -11.20 12.01 8.27
N ASP A 126 -10.59 12.06 9.45
CA ASP A 126 -9.41 11.25 9.75
C ASP A 126 -9.79 9.81 10.14
N ILE A 127 -10.12 9.02 9.12
CA ILE A 127 -10.40 7.59 9.24
C ILE A 127 -9.23 6.85 8.61
N SER A 128 -8.43 6.14 9.41
CA SER A 128 -7.20 5.50 8.90
C SER A 128 -7.46 4.25 8.06
N SER A 129 -8.51 3.48 8.38
CA SER A 129 -8.79 2.18 7.75
C SER A 129 -10.22 1.71 8.03
N LEU A 130 -10.63 0.60 7.39
CA LEU A 130 -11.92 -0.06 7.63
C LEU A 130 -12.18 -0.40 9.11
N LYS A 131 -11.12 -0.66 9.89
CA LYS A 131 -11.23 -1.01 11.32
C LYS A 131 -11.78 0.13 12.19
N GLN A 132 -11.64 1.37 11.74
CA GLN A 132 -12.14 2.55 12.46
C GLN A 132 -13.57 2.94 12.05
N LEU A 133 -14.18 2.21 11.11
CA LEU A 133 -15.56 2.47 10.72
C LEU A 133 -16.55 2.13 11.84
N ARG A 134 -17.49 3.04 12.06
CA ARG A 134 -18.58 2.96 13.05
C ARG A 134 -19.89 3.37 12.38
N LYS A 135 -21.05 3.04 12.96
CA LYS A 135 -22.36 3.39 12.40
C LYS A 135 -22.51 4.87 12.02
N CYS A 136 -21.88 5.80 12.75
CA CYS A 136 -21.90 7.23 12.43
C CYS A 136 -21.27 7.58 11.06
N HIS A 137 -20.41 6.71 10.52
CA HIS A 137 -19.79 6.91 9.21
C HIS A 137 -20.64 6.37 8.04
N LEU A 138 -21.83 5.80 8.30
CA LEU A 138 -22.64 5.15 7.26
C LEU A 138 -23.03 6.11 6.12
N GLU A 139 -23.44 7.34 6.45
CA GLU A 139 -23.80 8.35 5.45
C GLU A 139 -22.58 8.83 4.65
N LEU A 140 -21.40 8.89 5.27
CA LEU A 140 -20.15 9.17 4.56
C LEU A 140 -19.82 8.06 3.54
N LEU A 141 -19.95 6.79 3.92
CA LEU A 141 -19.70 5.68 3.00
C LEU A 141 -20.69 5.63 1.84
N LYS A 142 -21.98 5.89 2.11
CA LYS A 142 -23.00 6.02 1.05
C LYS A 142 -22.66 7.15 0.08
N HIS A 143 -22.21 8.30 0.60
CA HIS A 143 -21.77 9.43 -0.22
C HIS A 143 -20.56 9.06 -1.08
N MET A 144 -19.52 8.44 -0.48
CA MET A 144 -18.35 7.96 -1.21
C MET A 144 -18.73 6.98 -2.33
N ASP A 145 -19.64 6.04 -2.08
CA ASP A 145 -20.14 5.07 -3.06
C ASP A 145 -20.92 5.73 -4.21
N GLN A 146 -21.73 6.75 -3.91
CA GLN A 146 -22.44 7.54 -4.93
C GLN A 146 -21.47 8.31 -5.83
N VAL A 147 -20.48 8.98 -5.23
CA VAL A 147 -19.40 9.66 -5.96
C VAL A 147 -18.64 8.67 -6.84
N ALA A 148 -18.25 7.51 -6.29
CA ALA A 148 -17.55 6.47 -7.03
C ALA A 148 -18.34 5.97 -8.25
N LYS A 149 -19.65 5.72 -8.10
CA LYS A 149 -20.53 5.34 -9.22
C LYS A 149 -20.62 6.44 -10.27
N ARG A 150 -20.70 7.71 -9.86
CA ARG A 150 -20.74 8.85 -10.78
C ARG A 150 -19.42 9.02 -11.54
N ILE A 151 -18.27 8.78 -10.91
CA ILE A 151 -16.98 8.75 -11.61
C ILE A 151 -16.94 7.60 -12.62
N ALA A 152 -17.33 6.39 -12.22
CA ALA A 152 -17.37 5.23 -13.11
C ALA A 152 -18.31 5.46 -14.32
N SER A 153 -19.47 6.09 -14.11
CA SER A 153 -20.44 6.35 -15.18
C SER A 153 -19.96 7.34 -16.24
N LYS A 154 -18.93 8.15 -15.96
CA LYS A 154 -18.27 9.02 -16.95
C LYS A 154 -17.48 8.21 -18.00
N HIS A 155 -17.26 6.91 -17.77
CA HIS A 155 -16.39 6.06 -18.59
C HIS A 155 -17.15 4.82 -19.12
N SER A 156 -18.07 5.02 -20.07
CA SER A 156 -18.93 3.97 -20.63
C SER A 156 -18.18 2.81 -21.31
N LYS A 157 -16.94 3.02 -21.75
CA LYS A 157 -16.11 2.01 -22.45
C LYS A 157 -15.44 1.00 -21.52
N ARG A 158 -15.55 1.18 -20.20
CA ARG A 158 -14.92 0.32 -19.20
C ARG A 158 -15.92 -0.06 -18.11
N LYS A 159 -15.78 -1.27 -17.58
CA LYS A 159 -16.47 -1.69 -16.35
C LYS A 159 -15.60 -1.36 -15.16
N PHE A 160 -16.22 -1.16 -13.99
CA PHE A 160 -15.52 -0.74 -12.78
C PHE A 160 -15.79 -1.66 -11.60
N ARG A 161 -14.78 -1.80 -10.75
CA ARG A 161 -14.87 -2.37 -9.41
C ARG A 161 -14.78 -1.22 -8.41
N LEU A 162 -15.71 -1.19 -7.46
CA LEU A 162 -15.78 -0.19 -6.40
C LEU A 162 -15.61 -0.89 -5.05
N GLY A 163 -14.54 -0.59 -4.32
CA GLY A 163 -14.28 -1.28 -3.07
C GLY A 163 -13.01 -0.89 -2.35
N TYR A 164 -12.73 -1.61 -1.28
CA TYR A 164 -11.66 -1.34 -0.33
C TYR A 164 -10.77 -2.57 -0.20
N HIS A 165 -9.48 -2.35 0.04
CA HIS A 165 -8.62 -3.43 0.53
C HIS A 165 -8.97 -3.77 1.99
N ALA A 166 -9.13 -5.07 2.28
CA ALA A 166 -9.41 -5.58 3.63
C ALA A 166 -8.35 -5.13 4.64
N VAL A 167 -7.09 -5.07 4.21
CA VAL A 167 -5.97 -4.46 4.93
C VAL A 167 -5.34 -3.40 4.03
N ALA A 168 -5.54 -2.13 4.36
CA ALA A 168 -5.00 -1.02 3.58
C ALA A 168 -3.46 -0.98 3.65
N SER A 169 -2.81 -0.73 2.50
CA SER A 169 -1.36 -0.55 2.41
C SER A 169 -0.90 0.84 2.88
N MET A 170 -1.80 1.81 2.88
CA MET A 170 -1.56 3.19 3.31
C MET A 170 -2.55 3.59 4.40
N SER A 171 -2.14 4.56 5.24
CA SER A 171 -3.06 5.20 6.17
C SER A 171 -3.97 6.16 5.41
N ARG A 172 -5.17 6.37 5.95
CA ARG A 172 -6.35 7.02 5.34
C ARG A 172 -7.19 6.05 4.53
N LEU A 173 -8.46 5.94 4.91
CA LEU A 173 -9.49 5.20 4.20
C LEU A 173 -9.59 5.72 2.76
N HIS A 174 -9.60 4.82 1.79
CA HIS A 174 -9.76 5.18 0.39
C HIS A 174 -10.59 4.11 -0.31
N LEU A 175 -11.64 4.57 -1.00
CA LEU A 175 -12.45 3.74 -1.88
C LEU A 175 -11.80 3.74 -3.26
N HIS A 176 -11.39 2.56 -3.71
CA HIS A 176 -10.90 2.36 -5.07
C HIS A 176 -12.06 2.41 -6.06
N VAL A 177 -11.88 3.21 -7.10
CA VAL A 177 -12.71 3.25 -8.31
C VAL A 177 -11.80 2.83 -9.45
N ILE A 178 -11.77 1.54 -9.75
CA ILE A 178 -10.80 0.94 -10.66
C ILE A 178 -11.49 0.25 -11.83
N SER A 179 -11.04 0.52 -13.05
CA SER A 179 -11.53 -0.20 -14.23
C SER A 179 -11.08 -1.67 -14.21
N ASP A 180 -11.91 -2.56 -14.74
CA ASP A 180 -11.68 -4.01 -14.71
C ASP A 180 -10.73 -4.51 -15.83
N ASP A 181 -10.11 -3.62 -16.59
CA ASP A 181 -9.11 -3.99 -17.60
C ASP A 181 -7.80 -4.49 -16.97
N PHE A 182 -7.41 -3.90 -15.83
CA PHE A 182 -6.10 -4.12 -15.21
C PHE A 182 -4.91 -3.98 -16.18
N ASN A 183 -5.09 -3.14 -17.21
CA ASN A 183 -4.08 -2.84 -18.21
C ASN A 183 -3.23 -1.64 -17.75
N SER A 184 -2.16 -1.92 -17.02
CA SER A 184 -1.25 -0.90 -16.51
C SER A 184 0.18 -1.41 -16.37
N SER A 185 1.15 -0.52 -16.60
CA SER A 185 2.56 -0.77 -16.32
C SER A 185 2.82 -0.92 -14.80
N CYS A 186 2.04 -0.28 -13.93
CA CYS A 186 2.20 -0.37 -12.47
C CYS A 186 1.62 -1.66 -11.87
N LEU A 187 0.85 -2.45 -12.63
CA LEU A 187 0.44 -3.79 -12.23
C LEU A 187 1.60 -4.77 -12.44
N LYS A 188 2.46 -4.88 -11.41
CA LYS A 188 3.73 -5.64 -11.46
C LYS A 188 3.67 -7.02 -10.79
N THR A 189 3.07 -7.14 -9.61
CA THR A 189 3.24 -8.32 -8.73
C THR A 189 1.96 -9.12 -8.54
N LYS A 190 2.11 -10.38 -8.11
CA LYS A 190 0.98 -11.24 -7.70
C LYS A 190 0.15 -10.59 -6.60
N LYS A 191 0.81 -9.97 -5.60
CA LYS A 191 0.14 -9.24 -4.52
C LYS A 191 -0.74 -8.12 -5.08
N HIS A 192 -0.26 -7.33 -6.06
CA HIS A 192 -1.10 -6.33 -6.72
C HIS A 192 -2.33 -6.98 -7.37
N TRP A 193 -2.16 -8.05 -8.14
CA TRP A 193 -3.30 -8.73 -8.76
C TRP A 193 -4.32 -9.22 -7.73
N ASN A 194 -3.88 -10.04 -6.79
CA ASN A 194 -4.75 -10.69 -5.81
C ASN A 194 -5.44 -9.68 -4.89
N SER A 195 -4.83 -8.52 -4.63
CA SER A 195 -5.44 -7.46 -3.83
C SER A 195 -6.74 -6.90 -4.42
N PHE A 196 -6.93 -6.97 -5.75
CA PHE A 196 -8.14 -6.49 -6.43
C PHE A 196 -9.08 -7.60 -6.93
N THR A 197 -8.56 -8.82 -7.10
CA THR A 197 -9.27 -9.94 -7.76
C THR A 197 -9.66 -11.09 -6.83
N THR A 198 -9.33 -11.00 -5.54
CA THR A 198 -9.78 -11.94 -4.50
C THR A 198 -10.74 -11.26 -3.51
N GLU A 199 -11.21 -12.00 -2.50
CA GLU A 199 -12.01 -11.47 -1.38
C GLU A 199 -11.27 -10.44 -0.52
N PHE A 200 -9.97 -10.25 -0.75
CA PHE A 200 -9.23 -9.15 -0.15
C PHE A 200 -9.75 -7.79 -0.62
N PHE A 201 -10.35 -7.72 -1.81
CA PHE A 201 -11.06 -6.55 -2.29
C PHE A 201 -12.53 -6.61 -1.87
N ILE A 202 -12.88 -5.87 -0.82
CA ILE A 202 -14.23 -5.85 -0.27
C ILE A 202 -15.08 -4.84 -1.05
N PRO A 203 -16.17 -5.25 -1.72
CA PRO A 203 -17.02 -4.34 -2.46
C PRO A 203 -17.63 -3.24 -1.57
N SER A 204 -17.69 -2.02 -2.07
CA SER A 204 -18.22 -0.85 -1.34
C SER A 204 -19.63 -1.10 -0.77
N LYS A 205 -20.51 -1.70 -1.57
CA LYS A 205 -21.87 -2.08 -1.13
C LYS A 205 -21.86 -3.05 0.05
N LYS A 206 -20.91 -4.00 0.09
CA LYS A 206 -20.78 -4.95 1.19
C LYS A 206 -20.32 -4.25 2.47
N VAL A 207 -19.33 -3.36 2.38
CA VAL A 207 -18.87 -2.56 3.54
C VAL A 207 -20.03 -1.74 4.12
N ILE A 208 -20.84 -1.10 3.27
CA ILE A 208 -22.03 -0.35 3.71
C ILE A 208 -23.04 -1.26 4.41
N ALA A 209 -23.36 -2.42 3.81
CA ALA A 209 -24.31 -3.37 4.38
C ALA A 209 -23.83 -3.92 5.73
N ASP A 210 -22.59 -4.40 5.79
CA ASP A 210 -21.98 -4.94 7.01
C ASP A 210 -21.95 -3.87 8.12
N LEU A 211 -21.60 -2.61 7.80
CA LEU A 211 -21.59 -1.54 8.79
C LEU A 211 -22.98 -1.18 9.28
N GLN A 212 -23.99 -1.21 8.40
CA GLN A 212 -25.38 -0.94 8.75
C GLN A 212 -25.92 -2.03 9.70
N GLU A 213 -25.67 -3.29 9.37
CA GLU A 213 -26.15 -4.45 10.12
C GLU A 213 -25.39 -4.61 11.45
N PHE A 214 -24.06 -4.76 11.39
CA PHE A 214 -23.24 -5.14 12.53
C PHE A 214 -22.60 -3.95 13.27
N GLY A 215 -22.61 -2.75 12.68
CA GLY A 215 -22.01 -1.55 13.26
C GLY A 215 -20.49 -1.47 13.20
N LYS A 216 -19.83 -2.50 12.66
CA LYS A 216 -18.39 -2.61 12.44
C LYS A 216 -18.11 -3.50 11.24
N ILE A 217 -16.91 -3.38 10.68
CA ILE A 217 -16.42 -4.29 9.64
C ILE A 217 -15.60 -5.40 10.32
N ALA A 218 -15.93 -6.66 10.04
CA ALA A 218 -15.15 -7.79 10.53
C ALA A 218 -13.73 -7.74 9.92
N PRO A 219 -12.66 -7.74 10.76
CA PRO A 219 -11.31 -7.72 10.23
C PRO A 219 -10.98 -9.08 9.61
N LEU A 220 -10.31 -9.06 8.46
CA LEU A 220 -9.67 -10.26 7.93
C LEU A 220 -8.48 -10.62 8.81
N SER A 221 -8.35 -11.89 9.20
CA SER A 221 -7.18 -12.36 9.96
C SER A 221 -5.91 -12.29 9.10
N LYS A 222 -4.74 -12.32 9.76
CA LYS A 222 -3.45 -12.31 9.05
C LYS A 222 -3.30 -13.54 8.14
N ASP A 223 -3.75 -14.70 8.61
CA ASP A 223 -3.62 -15.96 7.87
C ASP A 223 -4.55 -16.00 6.66
N GLU A 224 -5.81 -15.54 6.81
CA GLU A 224 -6.73 -15.39 5.69
C GLU A 224 -6.20 -14.37 4.67
N SER A 225 -5.70 -13.21 5.14
CA SER A 225 -5.09 -12.21 4.27
C SER A 225 -3.91 -12.77 3.49
N LYS A 226 -3.03 -13.55 4.15
CA LYS A 226 -1.89 -14.19 3.50
C LYS A 226 -2.35 -15.22 2.47
N LYS A 227 -3.34 -16.05 2.81
CA LYS A 227 -3.91 -17.05 1.91
C LYS A 227 -4.49 -16.43 0.64
N LEU A 228 -5.22 -15.32 0.76
CA LEU A 228 -5.74 -14.59 -0.40
C LEU A 228 -4.62 -13.99 -1.25
N MET A 229 -3.59 -13.40 -0.60
CA MET A 229 -2.44 -12.83 -1.31
C MET A 229 -1.57 -13.86 -2.03
N ASP A 230 -1.47 -15.07 -1.49
CA ASP A 230 -0.69 -16.17 -2.05
C ASP A 230 -1.47 -17.01 -3.06
N SER A 231 -2.76 -16.72 -3.26
CA SER A 231 -3.63 -17.45 -4.18
C SER A 231 -3.06 -17.51 -5.60
N PRO A 232 -3.32 -18.60 -6.35
CA PRO A 232 -2.91 -18.70 -7.75
C PRO A 232 -3.45 -17.54 -8.59
N ILE A 233 -2.69 -17.14 -9.61
CA ILE A 233 -3.03 -16.00 -10.47
C ILE A 233 -4.12 -16.43 -11.46
N CYS A 234 -5.38 -16.31 -11.06
CA CYS A 234 -6.53 -16.61 -11.91
C CYS A 234 -7.06 -15.34 -12.59
N CYS A 235 -7.43 -15.44 -13.87
CA CYS A 235 -8.12 -14.37 -14.57
C CYS A 235 -9.49 -14.09 -13.91
N HIS A 236 -9.86 -12.81 -13.77
CA HIS A 236 -11.16 -12.46 -13.18
C HIS A 236 -12.32 -12.45 -14.20
N LYS A 237 -12.03 -12.67 -15.50
CA LYS A 237 -13.01 -12.67 -16.60
C LYS A 237 -13.28 -14.07 -17.17
N CYS A 238 -12.35 -15.02 -16.98
CA CYS A 238 -12.50 -16.40 -17.46
C CYS A 238 -11.70 -17.37 -16.58
N SER A 239 -11.68 -18.65 -16.93
CA SER A 239 -11.01 -19.71 -16.17
C SER A 239 -9.48 -19.80 -16.39
N PHE A 240 -8.86 -18.85 -17.09
CA PHE A 240 -7.42 -18.89 -17.36
C PHE A 240 -6.59 -18.78 -16.08
N LEU A 241 -5.68 -19.74 -15.87
CA LEU A 241 -4.73 -19.75 -14.77
C LEU A 241 -3.34 -19.38 -15.27
N ALA A 242 -2.82 -18.23 -14.83
CA ALA A 242 -1.53 -17.74 -15.25
C ALA A 242 -0.40 -18.30 -14.36
N ALA A 243 0.69 -18.76 -14.98
CA ALA A 243 1.87 -19.19 -14.23
C ALA A 243 2.63 -18.02 -13.58
N ASN A 244 2.54 -16.82 -14.15
CA ASN A 244 3.20 -15.62 -13.67
C ASN A 244 2.51 -14.34 -14.19
N MET A 245 2.90 -13.18 -13.65
CA MET A 245 2.33 -11.88 -14.02
C MET A 245 2.49 -11.53 -15.52
N PRO A 246 3.65 -11.75 -16.18
CA PRO A 246 3.77 -11.49 -17.62
C PRO A 246 2.73 -12.26 -18.46
N LYS A 247 2.55 -13.57 -18.20
CA LYS A 247 1.53 -14.38 -18.89
C LYS A 247 0.11 -13.88 -18.61
N LEU A 248 -0.17 -13.46 -17.37
CA LEU A 248 -1.45 -12.83 -17.06
C LEU A 248 -1.65 -11.56 -17.87
N LYS A 249 -0.67 -10.64 -17.91
CA LYS A 249 -0.81 -9.36 -18.62
C LYS A 249 -1.05 -9.55 -20.11
N ILE A 250 -0.32 -10.47 -20.75
CA ILE A 250 -0.58 -10.86 -22.14
C ILE A 250 -2.02 -11.35 -22.31
N HIS A 251 -2.49 -12.21 -21.39
CA HIS A 251 -3.85 -12.71 -21.40
C HIS A 251 -4.91 -11.61 -21.18
N LEU A 252 -4.66 -10.61 -20.32
CA LEU A 252 -5.61 -9.53 -20.07
C LEU A 252 -5.92 -8.71 -21.32
N VAL A 253 -4.92 -8.53 -22.19
CA VAL A 253 -5.11 -7.82 -23.48
C VAL A 253 -6.14 -8.53 -24.35
N THR A 254 -6.28 -9.86 -24.28
CA THR A 254 -7.28 -10.58 -25.08
C THR A 254 -8.72 -10.27 -24.66
N HIS A 255 -8.92 -9.68 -23.47
CA HIS A 255 -10.23 -9.20 -23.00
C HIS A 255 -10.49 -7.73 -23.33
N LEU A 256 -9.48 -7.01 -23.81
CA LEU A 256 -9.64 -5.67 -24.35
C LEU A 256 -10.18 -5.80 -25.76
N LYS A 257 -11.49 -5.57 -25.93
CA LYS A 257 -12.04 -5.40 -27.27
C LYS A 257 -11.36 -4.19 -27.91
N GLU A 258 -10.96 -4.32 -29.18
CA GLU A 258 -10.67 -3.13 -29.97
C GLU A 258 -11.91 -2.24 -29.92
N VAL A 259 -11.69 -1.03 -29.46
CA VAL A 259 -12.73 -0.01 -29.45
C VAL A 259 -12.64 0.61 -30.83
N ASP A 260 -13.45 0.09 -31.76
CA ASP A 260 -13.77 0.79 -33.00
C ASP A 260 -14.34 2.19 -32.69
#